data_AF-A0A3D6C4C3-F1
#
_entry.id   AF-A0A3D6C4C3-F1
#
_cell.length_a   1.000
_cell.length_b   1.000
_cell.length_c   1.000
_cell.angle_alpha   90.00
_cell.angle_beta   90.00
_cell.angle_gamma   90.00
#
_symmetry.space_group_name_H-M   'P 1'
#
loop_
_entity.id
_entity.type
_entity.pdbx_description
1 polymer ?
#
loop_
_entity_poly.entity_id
_entity_poly.type
_entity_poly.pdbx_seq_one_letter_code
_entity_poly.pdbx_strand_id
1 'polypeptide(L)'
;MRIETPHVITTASTRFERLKNLFLAKLYKGTGISSVYEKILETATSGEMTETDEKHLRQIQVALNRFKPEDETVLRNHKKLQGVLRDRVRITIPAHLDYSTWQSKTPIAGWQTELLFRHAVTLQITTGCSNYCRRCNEWALPKIRGHFTQAAVKRFLKEPHIRGNTDLALYGGSDPMDWADGPMTLPDLLKTLDFDHEYSLLTKIPKGKTAVARQTVEDGFPLSVSMTGRNLRRIRDLEKQLGRRLSKQHATADLLIPACLDEDFSSVKPSITDSYGTEICIDGAFIVIPTFTSALYPFGHKKIPVTPDTTFFPVKKQGRPALLVDYFKPLAVADRHHDEYHLNSLLDVQVENILLDNGDYDLTPPGMRSMKEYFEVFDEKARQQRKRNTLTVVKRLKKSTLGINGYRTLSPDQKAAYRDKITAHLDFTRVSAVADARVSAASFFLSAIRDYLATASETHIIIEFLTREEFSRRRDRATNPESTDLAAMFSDPRQSAWHLFRYLALALVNGRHMNLVDEFISRWPAAYHPGHDRFVRHDR
;
A
#
# COMPACT_ATOMS: atom_id res chain seq x y z
N MET A 1 15.07 -32.36 8.08
CA MET A 1 13.99 -31.82 7.21
C MET A 1 14.01 -30.31 7.40
N ARG A 2 14.70 -29.57 6.51
CA ARG A 2 14.79 -28.10 6.59
C ARG A 2 13.52 -27.54 5.98
N ILE A 3 12.68 -26.90 6.79
CA ILE A 3 11.63 -26.05 6.25
C ILE A 3 12.37 -24.77 5.87
N GLU A 4 12.69 -24.61 4.59
CA GLU A 4 13.10 -23.32 4.05
C GLU A 4 11.93 -22.38 4.29
N THR A 5 12.07 -21.46 5.25
CA THR A 5 11.06 -20.44 5.48
C THR A 5 11.02 -19.58 4.23
N PRO A 6 9.92 -19.53 3.47
CA PRO A 6 9.86 -18.78 2.23
C PRO A 6 10.12 -17.30 2.52
N HIS A 7 10.91 -16.64 1.69
CA HIS A 7 11.18 -15.20 1.81
C HIS A 7 9.98 -14.32 1.40
N VAL A 8 8.85 -14.97 1.07
CA VAL A 8 7.60 -14.33 0.65
C VAL A 8 6.40 -14.90 1.42
N ILE A 9 5.53 -14.01 1.87
CA ILE A 9 4.21 -14.32 2.45
C ILE A 9 3.16 -13.99 1.40
N THR A 10 2.41 -15.00 0.99
CA THR A 10 1.35 -14.86 -0.01
C THR A 10 0.21 -13.97 0.51
N THR A 11 -0.23 -13.02 -0.31
CA THR A 11 -1.34 -12.13 0.03
C THR A 11 -2.62 -12.58 -0.67
N ALA A 12 -3.70 -12.77 0.10
CA ALA A 12 -4.96 -13.20 -0.44
C ALA A 12 -5.54 -12.14 -1.40
N SER A 13 -5.95 -12.58 -2.59
CA SER A 13 -6.67 -11.76 -3.56
C SER A 13 -8.15 -12.14 -3.61
N THR A 14 -9.01 -11.14 -3.78
CA THR A 14 -10.46 -11.40 -3.90
C THR A 14 -10.76 -12.18 -5.18
N ARG A 15 -11.98 -12.73 -5.27
CA ARG A 15 -12.42 -13.44 -6.48
C ARG A 15 -12.33 -12.55 -7.73
N PHE A 16 -12.84 -11.33 -7.66
CA PHE A 16 -12.84 -10.42 -8.81
C PHE A 16 -11.47 -9.82 -9.10
N GLU A 17 -10.61 -9.63 -8.09
CA GLU A 17 -9.22 -9.25 -8.31
C GLU A 17 -8.45 -10.33 -9.09
N ARG A 18 -8.62 -11.61 -8.74
CA ARG A 18 -8.02 -12.74 -9.48
C ARG A 18 -8.52 -12.78 -10.93
N LEU A 19 -9.83 -12.61 -11.14
CA LEU A 19 -10.40 -12.55 -12.49
C LEU A 19 -9.87 -11.35 -13.30
N LYS A 20 -9.70 -10.18 -12.67
CA LYS A 20 -9.08 -9.01 -13.29
C LYS A 20 -7.64 -9.31 -13.70
N ASN A 21 -6.82 -9.86 -12.80
CA ASN A 21 -5.42 -10.18 -13.11
C ASN A 21 -5.31 -11.23 -14.21
N LEU A 22 -6.14 -12.27 -14.18
CA LEU A 22 -6.20 -13.28 -15.23
C LEU A 22 -6.60 -12.67 -16.58
N PHE A 23 -7.62 -11.81 -16.61
CA PHE A 23 -8.05 -11.12 -17.82
C PHE A 23 -6.92 -10.25 -18.39
N LEU A 24 -6.26 -9.45 -17.56
CA LEU A 24 -5.13 -8.61 -17.98
C LEU A 24 -3.97 -9.45 -18.53
N ALA A 25 -3.61 -10.54 -17.85
CA ALA A 25 -2.56 -11.46 -18.30
C ALA A 25 -2.87 -12.06 -19.68
N LYS A 26 -4.12 -12.50 -19.91
CA LYS A 26 -4.58 -12.98 -21.23
C LYS A 26 -4.60 -11.88 -22.28
N LEU A 27 -5.02 -10.68 -21.89
CA LEU A 27 -5.06 -9.51 -22.77
C LEU A 27 -3.64 -9.13 -23.25
N TYR A 28 -2.66 -9.10 -22.36
CA TYR A 28 -1.26 -8.81 -22.71
C TYR A 28 -0.60 -9.91 -23.53
N LYS A 29 -0.98 -11.17 -23.34
CA LYS A 29 -0.53 -12.29 -24.18
C LYS A 29 -1.27 -12.38 -25.53
N GLY A 30 -2.35 -11.65 -25.71
CA GLY A 30 -3.16 -11.68 -26.93
C GLY A 30 -3.88 -13.01 -27.18
N THR A 31 -4.12 -13.84 -26.16
CA THR A 31 -4.75 -15.17 -26.33
C THR A 31 -5.71 -15.51 -25.19
N GLY A 32 -6.78 -16.26 -25.48
CA GLY A 32 -7.69 -16.82 -24.47
C GLY A 32 -8.51 -15.79 -23.66
N ILE A 33 -8.80 -14.63 -24.25
CA ILE A 33 -9.53 -13.53 -23.59
C ILE A 33 -11.02 -13.87 -23.43
N SER A 34 -11.64 -14.49 -24.43
CA SER A 34 -13.08 -14.74 -24.52
C SER A 34 -13.60 -15.63 -23.39
N SER A 35 -12.92 -16.75 -23.12
CA SER A 35 -13.29 -17.67 -22.03
C SER A 35 -13.18 -17.04 -20.64
N VAL A 36 -12.16 -16.20 -20.41
CA VAL A 36 -12.02 -15.47 -19.15
C VAL A 36 -13.13 -14.43 -19.00
N TYR A 37 -13.48 -13.73 -20.09
CA TYR A 37 -14.55 -12.74 -20.07
C TYR A 37 -15.93 -13.35 -19.82
N GLU A 38 -16.20 -14.54 -20.37
CA GLU A 38 -17.41 -15.32 -20.08
C GLU A 38 -17.51 -15.65 -18.60
N LYS A 39 -16.44 -16.16 -17.99
CA LYS A 39 -16.39 -16.45 -16.56
C LYS A 39 -16.59 -15.21 -15.70
N ILE A 40 -16.06 -14.06 -16.12
CA ILE A 40 -16.29 -12.77 -15.46
C ILE A 40 -17.77 -12.41 -15.49
N LEU A 41 -18.43 -12.52 -16.64
CA LEU A 41 -19.84 -12.21 -16.78
C LEU A 41 -20.71 -13.15 -15.93
N GLU A 42 -20.49 -14.46 -16.03
CA GLU A 42 -21.21 -15.49 -15.25
C GLU A 42 -21.09 -15.20 -13.74
N THR A 43 -19.87 -14.91 -13.28
CA THR A 43 -19.60 -14.55 -11.89
C THR A 43 -20.33 -13.27 -11.49
N ALA A 44 -20.33 -12.23 -12.33
CA ALA A 44 -21.00 -10.96 -12.04
C ALA A 44 -22.53 -11.08 -12.03
N THR A 45 -23.11 -12.06 -12.73
CA THR A 45 -24.55 -12.28 -12.79
C THR A 45 -25.11 -13.21 -11.71
N SER A 46 -24.26 -14.03 -11.07
CA SER A 46 -24.68 -15.14 -10.20
C SER A 46 -24.64 -14.84 -8.70
N GLY A 47 -24.14 -13.68 -8.27
CA GLY A 47 -23.97 -13.40 -6.84
C GLY A 47 -24.07 -11.93 -6.46
N GLU A 48 -24.15 -11.69 -5.16
CA GLU A 48 -23.94 -10.36 -4.59
C GLU A 48 -22.49 -9.94 -4.81
N MET A 49 -22.29 -8.66 -5.16
CA MET A 49 -20.95 -8.10 -5.33
C MET A 49 -20.79 -6.87 -4.43
N THR A 50 -19.65 -6.77 -3.77
CA THR A 50 -19.26 -5.62 -2.94
C THR A 50 -18.96 -4.38 -3.79
N GLU A 51 -18.69 -3.24 -3.15
CA GLU A 51 -18.22 -2.05 -3.89
C GLU A 51 -16.88 -2.36 -4.58
N THR A 52 -15.96 -3.00 -3.84
CA THR A 52 -14.63 -3.38 -4.31
C THR A 52 -14.69 -4.31 -5.53
N ASP A 53 -15.59 -5.29 -5.52
CA ASP A 53 -15.80 -6.21 -6.65
C ASP A 53 -16.23 -5.48 -7.92
N GLU A 54 -17.21 -4.56 -7.80
CA GLU A 54 -17.66 -3.76 -8.94
C GLU A 54 -16.55 -2.84 -9.47
N LYS A 55 -15.68 -2.31 -8.60
CA LYS A 55 -14.51 -1.54 -9.05
C LYS A 55 -13.58 -2.42 -9.91
N HIS A 56 -13.29 -3.66 -9.52
CA HIS A 56 -12.49 -4.58 -10.35
C HIS A 56 -13.15 -4.88 -11.71
N LEU A 57 -14.48 -5.05 -11.75
CA LEU A 57 -15.21 -5.25 -13.00
C LEU A 57 -15.12 -4.04 -13.94
N ARG A 58 -15.21 -2.84 -13.38
CA ARG A 58 -15.07 -1.62 -14.17
C ARG A 58 -13.61 -1.41 -14.63
N GLN A 59 -12.60 -1.85 -13.87
CA GLN A 59 -11.19 -1.87 -14.34
C GLN A 59 -11.03 -2.78 -15.56
N ILE A 60 -11.64 -3.97 -15.55
CA ILE A 60 -11.68 -4.87 -16.71
C ILE A 60 -12.29 -4.16 -17.92
N GLN A 61 -13.39 -3.41 -17.73
CA GLN A 61 -14.01 -2.63 -18.82
C GLN A 61 -13.08 -1.55 -19.38
N VAL A 62 -12.34 -0.84 -18.51
CA VAL A 62 -11.39 0.20 -18.94
C VAL A 62 -10.24 -0.42 -19.71
N ALA A 63 -9.65 -1.50 -19.21
CA ALA A 63 -8.61 -2.24 -19.89
C ALA A 63 -9.09 -2.74 -21.26
N LEU A 64 -10.29 -3.33 -21.35
CA LEU A 64 -10.85 -3.76 -22.63
C LEU A 64 -10.99 -2.59 -23.61
N ASN A 65 -11.51 -1.43 -23.16
CA ASN A 65 -11.66 -0.25 -24.01
C ASN A 65 -10.30 0.34 -24.46
N ARG A 66 -9.24 0.14 -23.66
CA ARG A 66 -7.88 0.59 -23.97
C ARG A 66 -7.24 -0.28 -25.06
N PHE A 67 -7.33 -1.60 -24.93
CA PHE A 67 -6.67 -2.55 -25.83
C PHE A 67 -7.52 -2.97 -27.04
N LYS A 68 -8.84 -2.81 -26.97
CA LYS A 68 -9.80 -3.04 -28.06
C LYS A 68 -9.59 -4.36 -28.84
N PRO A 69 -9.67 -5.53 -28.18
CA PRO A 69 -9.56 -6.80 -28.89
C PRO A 69 -10.70 -6.96 -29.90
N GLU A 70 -10.40 -7.54 -31.06
CA GLU A 70 -11.33 -7.71 -32.20
C GLU A 70 -12.28 -8.93 -32.05
N ASP A 71 -12.39 -9.49 -30.85
CA ASP A 71 -13.22 -10.68 -30.58
C ASP A 71 -14.70 -10.31 -30.37
N GLU A 72 -15.57 -10.74 -31.29
CA GLU A 72 -17.01 -10.44 -31.25
C GLU A 72 -17.72 -10.98 -29.99
N THR A 73 -17.30 -12.14 -29.48
CA THR A 73 -17.87 -12.74 -28.27
C THR A 73 -17.53 -11.90 -27.05
N VAL A 74 -16.28 -11.44 -26.95
CA VAL A 74 -15.84 -10.51 -25.91
C VAL A 74 -16.64 -9.21 -25.99
N LEU A 75 -16.81 -8.61 -27.16
CA LEU A 75 -17.57 -7.37 -27.34
C LEU A 75 -19.05 -7.54 -26.96
N ARG A 76 -19.66 -8.66 -27.30
CA ARG A 76 -21.04 -9.00 -26.93
C ARG A 76 -21.18 -9.14 -25.41
N ASN A 77 -20.29 -9.88 -24.77
CA ASN A 77 -20.31 -10.07 -23.32
C ASN A 77 -19.96 -8.79 -22.57
N HIS A 78 -19.13 -7.92 -23.15
CA HIS A 78 -18.85 -6.60 -22.62
C HIS A 78 -20.11 -5.73 -22.53
N LYS A 79 -20.93 -5.69 -23.60
CA LYS A 79 -22.22 -4.97 -23.57
C LYS A 79 -23.16 -5.51 -22.49
N LYS A 80 -23.20 -6.84 -22.29
CA LYS A 80 -23.98 -7.47 -21.20
C LYS A 80 -23.49 -7.04 -19.82
N LEU A 81 -22.18 -7.10 -19.58
CA LEU A 81 -21.59 -6.66 -18.32
C LEU A 81 -21.86 -5.17 -18.05
N GLN A 82 -21.78 -4.31 -19.09
CA GLN A 82 -22.16 -2.90 -18.97
C GLN A 82 -23.63 -2.71 -18.55
N GLY A 83 -24.54 -3.57 -19.05
CA GLY A 83 -25.93 -3.62 -18.60
C GLY A 83 -26.03 -3.93 -17.12
N VAL A 84 -25.44 -5.03 -16.67
CA VAL A 84 -25.42 -5.46 -15.26
C VAL A 84 -24.94 -4.34 -14.33
N LEU A 85 -23.80 -3.71 -14.64
CA LEU A 85 -23.25 -2.63 -13.81
C LEU A 85 -24.09 -1.34 -13.84
N ARG A 86 -24.79 -1.07 -14.96
CA ARG A 86 -25.67 0.10 -15.08
C ARG A 86 -26.93 -0.07 -14.24
N ASP A 87 -27.52 -1.26 -14.26
CA ASP A 87 -28.75 -1.56 -13.52
C ASP A 87 -28.53 -1.46 -12.02
N ARG A 88 -27.37 -1.89 -11.52
CA ARG A 88 -26.97 -1.70 -10.11
C ARG A 88 -26.90 -0.24 -9.68
N VAL A 89 -26.52 0.68 -10.56
CA VAL A 89 -26.48 2.14 -10.28
C VAL A 89 -27.88 2.77 -10.30
N ARG A 90 -28.79 2.21 -11.09
CA ARG A 90 -30.17 2.70 -11.21
C ARG A 90 -31.02 2.34 -10.00
N ILE A 91 -30.91 1.09 -9.53
CA ILE A 91 -31.78 0.51 -8.50
C ILE A 91 -31.23 0.75 -7.08
N THR A 92 -30.21 1.59 -6.92
CA THR A 92 -29.54 1.75 -5.62
C THR A 92 -30.46 2.39 -4.57
N ILE A 93 -30.82 1.59 -3.57
CA ILE A 93 -31.28 2.04 -2.26
C ILE A 93 -30.08 1.88 -1.32
N PRO A 94 -29.65 2.92 -0.57
CA PRO A 94 -28.54 2.80 0.35
C PRO A 94 -28.77 1.67 1.36
N ALA A 95 -27.82 0.75 1.48
CA ALA A 95 -27.84 -0.28 2.51
C ALA A 95 -27.51 0.33 3.88
N HIS A 96 -28.25 -0.07 4.91
CA HIS A 96 -27.98 0.29 6.29
C HIS A 96 -27.34 -0.91 6.99
N LEU A 97 -26.13 -0.74 7.53
CA LEU A 97 -25.39 -1.83 8.17
C LEU A 97 -25.18 -1.54 9.65
N ASP A 98 -25.72 -2.38 10.53
CA ASP A 98 -25.39 -2.35 11.95
C ASP A 98 -24.07 -3.09 12.25
N TYR A 99 -23.55 -2.90 13.46
CA TYR A 99 -22.27 -3.47 13.86
C TYR A 99 -22.32 -5.00 13.95
N SER A 100 -23.41 -5.59 14.44
CA SER A 100 -23.54 -7.04 14.60
C SER A 100 -23.59 -7.76 13.25
N THR A 101 -24.28 -7.17 12.28
CA THR A 101 -24.33 -7.64 10.90
C THR A 101 -22.99 -7.47 10.20
N TRP A 102 -22.26 -6.38 10.46
CA TRP A 102 -20.89 -6.23 9.94
C TRP A 102 -19.93 -7.27 10.54
N GLN A 103 -20.01 -7.49 11.86
CA GLN A 103 -19.16 -8.42 12.59
C GLN A 103 -19.40 -9.87 12.16
N SER A 104 -20.66 -10.26 11.88
CA SER A 104 -20.97 -11.60 11.39
C SER A 104 -20.47 -11.85 9.95
N LYS A 105 -20.44 -10.80 9.12
CA LYS A 105 -19.88 -10.84 7.76
C LYS A 105 -18.35 -10.77 7.71
N THR A 106 -17.73 -10.26 8.77
CA THR A 106 -16.27 -10.12 8.91
C THR A 106 -15.80 -10.98 10.09
N PRO A 107 -15.82 -12.32 9.99
CA PRO A 107 -15.48 -13.18 11.11
C PRO A 107 -14.00 -12.98 11.45
N ILE A 108 -13.73 -12.35 12.59
CA ILE A 108 -12.40 -12.13 13.13
C ILE A 108 -12.40 -12.49 14.62
N ALA A 109 -11.29 -13.07 15.09
CA ALA A 109 -11.10 -13.42 16.48
C ALA A 109 -11.00 -12.18 17.38
N GLY A 110 -11.19 -12.36 18.69
CA GLY A 110 -11.13 -11.26 19.66
C GLY A 110 -9.81 -10.50 19.65
N TRP A 111 -8.69 -11.23 19.60
CA TRP A 111 -7.35 -10.63 19.52
C TRP A 111 -7.13 -9.85 18.21
N GLN A 112 -7.68 -10.33 17.09
CA GLN A 112 -7.62 -9.63 15.80
C GLN A 112 -8.44 -8.35 15.84
N THR A 113 -9.60 -8.39 16.50
CA THR A 113 -10.45 -7.20 16.69
C THR A 113 -9.71 -6.12 17.46
N GLU A 114 -8.98 -6.50 18.52
CA GLU A 114 -8.16 -5.55 19.29
C GLU A 114 -7.09 -4.88 18.42
N LEU A 115 -6.31 -5.67 17.69
CA LEU A 115 -5.24 -5.16 16.82
C LEU A 115 -5.78 -4.34 15.65
N LEU A 116 -6.91 -4.75 15.06
CA LEU A 116 -7.60 -4.01 14.02
C LEU A 116 -7.89 -2.58 14.51
N PHE A 117 -8.52 -2.44 15.67
CA PHE A 117 -8.85 -1.12 16.20
C PHE A 117 -7.63 -0.32 16.67
N ARG A 118 -6.61 -0.98 17.23
CA ARG A 118 -5.35 -0.32 17.61
C ARG A 118 -4.59 0.24 16.40
N HIS A 119 -4.63 -0.46 15.27
CA HIS A 119 -3.88 -0.11 14.06
C HIS A 119 -4.74 0.44 12.91
N ALA A 120 -5.99 0.79 13.17
CA ALA A 120 -6.88 1.42 12.20
C ALA A 120 -6.33 2.80 11.80
N VAL A 121 -6.11 3.00 10.50
CA VAL A 121 -5.76 4.31 9.93
C VAL A 121 -6.98 5.01 9.34
N THR A 122 -7.96 4.23 8.90
CA THR A 122 -9.13 4.75 8.19
C THR A 122 -10.40 4.02 8.61
N LEU A 123 -11.46 4.79 8.86
CA LEU A 123 -12.83 4.30 8.98
C LEU A 123 -13.67 4.93 7.86
N GLN A 124 -14.04 4.12 6.88
CA GLN A 124 -14.93 4.54 5.80
C GLN A 124 -16.40 4.26 6.19
N ILE A 125 -17.09 5.31 6.65
CA ILE A 125 -18.44 5.21 7.22
C ILE A 125 -19.57 5.05 6.18
N THR A 126 -19.29 5.30 4.90
CA THR A 126 -20.22 5.15 3.77
C THR A 126 -19.56 4.42 2.61
N THR A 127 -20.35 3.74 1.77
CA THR A 127 -19.91 3.23 0.46
C THR A 127 -20.53 4.05 -0.66
N GLY A 128 -19.81 4.14 -1.76
CA GLY A 128 -20.10 5.07 -2.83
C GLY A 128 -20.01 6.55 -2.41
N CYS A 129 -20.07 7.43 -3.39
CA CYS A 129 -19.80 8.85 -3.22
C CYS A 129 -20.69 9.68 -4.13
N SER A 130 -21.33 10.70 -3.55
CA SER A 130 -22.14 11.67 -4.30
C SER A 130 -21.31 12.59 -5.18
N ASN A 131 -20.03 12.82 -4.84
CA ASN A 131 -19.12 13.62 -5.65
C ASN A 131 -18.65 12.89 -6.91
N TYR A 132 -18.52 11.56 -6.83
CA TYR A 132 -18.08 10.67 -7.92
C TYR A 132 -17.03 11.29 -8.86
N CYS A 133 -15.79 11.39 -8.36
CA CYS A 133 -14.70 11.94 -9.17
C CYS A 133 -14.13 10.85 -10.07
N ARG A 134 -14.00 11.14 -11.38
CA ARG A 134 -13.38 10.22 -12.35
C ARG A 134 -11.93 9.84 -11.98
N ARG A 135 -11.18 10.81 -11.44
CA ARG A 135 -9.79 10.65 -10.94
C ARG A 135 -9.74 10.53 -9.42
N CYS A 136 -10.71 9.89 -8.80
CA CYS A 136 -10.63 9.57 -7.39
C CYS A 136 -9.68 8.38 -7.20
N ASN A 137 -8.68 8.53 -6.34
CA ASN A 137 -7.70 7.48 -6.01
C ASN A 137 -8.37 6.21 -5.47
N GLU A 138 -9.45 6.38 -4.72
CA GLU A 138 -10.21 5.27 -4.11
C GLU A 138 -11.40 4.85 -4.97
N TRP A 139 -11.74 5.66 -5.96
CA TRP A 139 -12.85 5.49 -6.90
C TRP A 139 -14.11 4.90 -6.28
N ALA A 140 -14.60 5.63 -5.28
CA ALA A 140 -15.93 5.36 -4.76
C ALA A 140 -16.97 5.42 -5.89
N LEU A 141 -17.83 4.41 -5.92
CA LEU A 141 -18.87 4.28 -6.94
C LEU A 141 -19.88 5.43 -6.85
N PRO A 142 -20.56 5.78 -7.96
CA PRO A 142 -21.47 6.93 -7.95
C PRO A 142 -22.67 6.68 -7.05
N LYS A 143 -23.12 7.73 -6.35
CA LYS A 143 -24.21 7.75 -5.34
C LYS A 143 -23.83 7.01 -4.06
N ILE A 144 -24.53 7.35 -2.97
CA ILE A 144 -24.43 6.64 -1.70
C ILE A 144 -25.00 5.22 -1.91
N ARG A 145 -24.19 4.20 -1.62
CA ARG A 145 -24.52 2.77 -1.76
C ARG A 145 -24.88 2.11 -0.45
N GLY A 146 -24.33 2.63 0.64
CA GLY A 146 -24.67 2.21 1.98
C GLY A 146 -23.92 3.02 3.01
N HIS A 147 -24.33 2.85 4.26
CA HIS A 147 -23.67 3.44 5.40
C HIS A 147 -23.87 2.57 6.64
N PHE A 148 -22.98 2.76 7.61
CA PHE A 148 -23.21 2.21 8.95
C PHE A 148 -24.35 2.95 9.65
N THR A 149 -25.09 2.25 10.50
CA THR A 149 -26.07 2.86 11.41
C THR A 149 -25.36 3.76 12.44
N GLN A 150 -26.08 4.70 13.05
CA GLN A 150 -25.54 5.58 14.08
C GLN A 150 -24.86 4.80 15.21
N ALA A 151 -25.51 3.76 15.74
CA ALA A 151 -24.96 2.94 16.81
C ALA A 151 -23.66 2.24 16.38
N ALA A 152 -23.59 1.76 15.14
CA ALA A 152 -22.39 1.15 14.60
C ALA A 152 -21.25 2.15 14.46
N VAL A 153 -21.49 3.34 13.90
CA VAL A 153 -20.43 4.36 13.77
C VAL A 153 -19.92 4.78 15.13
N LYS A 154 -20.79 5.04 16.12
CA LYS A 154 -20.36 5.35 17.49
C LYS A 154 -19.44 4.28 18.05
N ARG A 155 -19.75 3.01 17.82
CA ARG A 155 -18.88 1.90 18.26
C ARG A 155 -17.54 1.91 17.53
N PHE A 156 -17.53 2.01 16.20
CA PHE A 156 -16.29 2.06 15.43
C PHE A 156 -15.40 3.26 15.75
N LEU A 157 -15.98 4.35 16.27
CA LEU A 157 -15.26 5.52 16.75
C LEU A 157 -14.73 5.34 18.18
N LYS A 158 -15.51 4.69 19.05
CA LYS A 158 -15.17 4.44 20.47
C LYS A 158 -14.08 3.38 20.64
N GLU A 159 -14.10 2.32 19.84
CA GLU A 159 -13.18 1.19 20.00
C GLU A 159 -11.69 1.56 19.75
N PRO A 160 -11.35 2.35 18.71
CA PRO A 160 -10.01 2.94 18.56
C PRO A 160 -9.60 3.81 19.75
N HIS A 161 -10.49 4.69 20.24
CA HIS A 161 -10.24 5.58 21.37
C HIS A 161 -9.73 4.82 22.60
N ILE A 162 -10.50 3.81 23.01
CA ILE A 162 -10.23 3.02 24.21
C ILE A 162 -8.88 2.29 24.10
N ARG A 163 -8.42 2.01 22.87
CA ARG A 163 -7.15 1.34 22.58
C ARG A 163 -5.99 2.31 22.32
N GLY A 164 -6.18 3.61 22.57
CA GLY A 164 -5.16 4.64 22.39
C GLY A 164 -4.91 5.01 20.92
N ASN A 165 -5.82 4.66 20.01
CA ASN A 165 -5.75 5.06 18.61
C ASN A 165 -6.52 6.38 18.41
N THR A 166 -5.79 7.49 18.33
CA THR A 166 -6.36 8.85 18.32
C THR A 166 -6.36 9.56 16.98
N ASP A 167 -5.65 9.05 15.97
CA ASP A 167 -5.39 9.66 14.65
C ASP A 167 -6.17 8.98 13.50
N LEU A 168 -7.39 8.52 13.79
CA LEU A 168 -8.26 7.88 12.82
C LEU A 168 -8.78 8.89 11.77
N ALA A 169 -8.63 8.56 10.49
CA ALA A 169 -9.25 9.31 9.39
C ALA A 169 -10.64 8.76 9.07
N LEU A 170 -11.66 9.64 8.94
CA LEU A 170 -13.02 9.23 8.53
C LEU A 170 -13.22 9.28 7.01
N TYR A 171 -12.12 9.30 6.25
CA TYR A 171 -12.12 9.41 4.80
C TYR A 171 -11.21 8.34 4.20
N GLY A 172 -11.83 7.34 3.54
CA GLY A 172 -11.12 6.25 2.85
C GLY A 172 -11.51 6.09 1.39
N GLY A 173 -12.46 6.89 0.87
CA GLY A 173 -12.84 6.86 -0.54
C GLY A 173 -14.19 7.48 -0.84
N SER A 174 -15.13 7.35 0.08
CA SER A 174 -16.40 8.07 0.12
C SER A 174 -16.28 9.34 0.96
N ASP A 175 -17.17 10.31 0.70
CA ASP A 175 -17.18 11.55 1.46
C ASP A 175 -17.94 11.34 2.78
N PRO A 176 -17.35 11.62 3.96
CA PRO A 176 -18.01 11.39 5.23
C PRO A 176 -19.29 12.25 5.39
N MET A 177 -19.43 13.36 4.66
CA MET A 177 -20.65 14.18 4.70
C MET A 177 -21.84 13.55 3.96
N ASP A 178 -21.60 12.49 3.19
CA ASP A 178 -22.68 11.68 2.63
C ASP A 178 -23.38 10.85 3.71
N TRP A 179 -22.74 10.62 4.86
CA TRP A 179 -23.36 9.87 5.96
C TRP A 179 -24.59 10.61 6.52
N ALA A 180 -25.69 9.88 6.63
CA ALA A 180 -26.88 10.27 7.36
C ALA A 180 -27.65 9.02 7.78
N ASP A 181 -28.21 9.03 8.99
CA ASP A 181 -29.09 7.96 9.48
C ASP A 181 -30.42 8.57 9.91
N GLY A 182 -31.42 8.47 9.03
CA GLY A 182 -32.67 9.24 9.16
C GLY A 182 -32.39 10.76 9.15
N PRO A 183 -32.86 11.51 10.16
CA PRO A 183 -32.60 12.95 10.25
C PRO A 183 -31.19 13.29 10.74
N MET A 184 -30.43 12.32 11.27
CA MET A 184 -29.12 12.55 11.87
C MET A 184 -28.04 12.67 10.80
N THR A 185 -27.21 13.70 10.90
CA THR A 185 -26.05 13.94 10.03
C THR A 185 -24.73 13.77 10.77
N LEU A 186 -23.60 13.84 10.05
CA LEU A 186 -22.27 13.68 10.64
C LEU A 186 -22.02 14.62 11.85
N PRO A 187 -22.28 15.93 11.79
CA PRO A 187 -22.20 16.81 12.97
C PRO A 187 -23.01 16.33 14.16
N ASP A 188 -24.26 15.89 13.93
CA ASP A 188 -25.14 15.44 15.00
C ASP A 188 -24.60 14.16 15.65
N LEU A 189 -24.02 13.26 14.86
CA LEU A 189 -23.31 12.10 15.37
C LEU A 189 -22.11 12.51 16.24
N LEU A 190 -21.23 13.37 15.71
CA LEU A 190 -19.99 13.77 16.40
C LEU A 190 -20.27 14.49 17.73
N LYS A 191 -21.33 15.30 17.80
CA LYS A 191 -21.79 15.96 19.05
C LYS A 191 -22.24 14.99 20.14
N THR A 192 -22.61 13.78 19.76
CA THR A 192 -23.19 12.79 20.68
C THR A 192 -22.18 11.72 21.11
N LEU A 193 -20.89 11.94 20.82
CA LEU A 193 -19.79 11.14 21.33
C LEU A 193 -19.51 11.53 22.78
N ASP A 194 -19.26 10.53 23.63
CA ASP A 194 -19.04 10.67 25.07
C ASP A 194 -17.56 10.79 25.44
N PHE A 195 -16.71 11.15 24.47
CA PHE A 195 -15.26 11.21 24.61
C PHE A 195 -14.68 12.25 23.64
N ASP A 196 -13.50 12.77 23.96
CA ASP A 196 -12.79 13.74 23.12
C ASP A 196 -11.98 13.03 22.02
N HIS A 197 -12.00 13.59 20.81
CA HIS A 197 -11.12 13.16 19.72
C HIS A 197 -10.69 14.25 18.78
N GLU A 198 -9.54 13.98 18.18
CA GLU A 198 -9.03 14.67 17.01
C GLU A 198 -9.12 13.73 15.79
N TYR A 199 -10.30 13.65 15.18
CA TYR A 199 -10.44 12.93 13.91
C TYR A 199 -9.94 13.77 12.75
N SER A 200 -9.26 13.10 11.81
CA SER A 200 -8.98 13.72 10.52
C SER A 200 -10.21 13.63 9.62
N LEU A 201 -10.95 14.73 9.50
CA LEU A 201 -12.06 14.86 8.56
C LEU A 201 -11.59 15.53 7.27
N LEU A 202 -11.71 14.81 6.16
CA LEU A 202 -11.49 15.33 4.82
C LEU A 202 -12.82 15.31 4.06
N THR A 203 -13.11 16.36 3.28
CA THR A 203 -14.32 16.40 2.43
C THR A 203 -14.10 17.15 1.12
N LYS A 204 -14.84 16.73 0.09
CA LYS A 204 -15.07 17.46 -1.17
C LYS A 204 -16.43 18.15 -1.21
N ILE A 205 -17.05 18.41 -0.04
CA ILE A 205 -18.38 19.02 0.14
C ILE A 205 -19.37 18.62 -0.97
N PRO A 206 -20.03 17.46 -0.80
CA PRO A 206 -21.08 17.00 -1.69
C PRO A 206 -22.11 18.07 -2.06
N LYS A 207 -22.67 17.97 -3.27
CA LYS A 207 -23.78 18.83 -3.69
C LYS A 207 -24.95 18.66 -2.71
N GLY A 208 -25.45 19.76 -2.17
CA GLY A 208 -26.56 19.76 -1.21
C GLY A 208 -26.15 19.57 0.25
N LYS A 209 -24.86 19.36 0.55
CA LYS A 209 -24.34 19.19 1.93
C LYS A 209 -23.64 20.43 2.49
N THR A 210 -23.79 21.59 1.86
CA THR A 210 -23.17 22.85 2.35
C THR A 210 -23.64 23.23 3.75
N ALA A 211 -24.90 23.00 4.10
CA ALA A 211 -25.41 23.25 5.45
C ALA A 211 -24.74 22.35 6.49
N VAL A 212 -24.60 21.05 6.19
CA VAL A 212 -23.89 20.08 7.03
C VAL A 212 -22.42 20.49 7.21
N ALA A 213 -21.76 20.92 6.13
CA ALA A 213 -20.38 21.40 6.19
C ALA A 213 -20.24 22.66 7.05
N ARG A 214 -21.18 23.60 6.93
CA ARG A 214 -21.22 24.82 7.75
C ARG A 214 -21.35 24.46 9.22
N GLN A 215 -22.34 23.64 9.56
CA GLN A 215 -22.59 23.17 10.92
C GLN A 215 -21.35 22.47 11.50
N THR A 216 -20.72 21.57 10.75
CA THR A 216 -19.47 20.88 11.16
C THR A 216 -18.41 21.88 11.62
N VAL A 217 -18.24 22.96 10.85
CA VAL A 217 -17.21 23.98 11.08
C VAL A 217 -17.60 24.90 12.25
N GLU A 218 -18.86 25.33 12.33
CA GLU A 218 -19.40 26.14 13.44
C GLU A 218 -19.33 25.41 14.78
N ASP A 219 -19.57 24.10 14.78
CA ASP A 219 -19.46 23.22 15.94
C ASP A 219 -18.01 22.96 16.38
N GLY A 220 -17.02 23.50 15.65
CA GLY A 220 -15.61 23.45 16.01
C GLY A 220 -14.88 22.16 15.60
N PHE A 221 -15.51 21.26 14.83
CA PHE A 221 -14.83 20.04 14.39
C PHE A 221 -13.73 20.34 13.36
N PRO A 222 -12.51 19.80 13.54
CA PRO A 222 -11.43 19.95 12.56
C PRO A 222 -11.84 19.40 11.20
N LEU A 223 -11.91 20.27 10.19
CA LEU A 223 -12.30 19.91 8.83
C LEU A 223 -11.27 20.41 7.82
N SER A 224 -10.75 19.50 7.02
CA SER A 224 -9.93 19.81 5.85
C SER A 224 -10.73 19.61 4.57
N VAL A 225 -10.57 20.52 3.61
CA VAL A 225 -11.28 20.48 2.33
C VAL A 225 -10.34 20.27 1.14
N SER A 226 -10.79 19.50 0.16
CA SER A 226 -10.11 19.32 -1.12
C SER A 226 -10.60 20.34 -2.16
N MET A 227 -9.69 21.20 -2.61
CA MET A 227 -10.00 22.36 -3.46
C MET A 227 -9.95 22.05 -4.97
N THR A 228 -10.54 20.94 -5.42
CA THR A 228 -10.49 20.54 -6.84
C THR A 228 -11.78 20.89 -7.61
N GLY A 229 -11.62 21.39 -8.84
CA GLY A 229 -12.70 21.54 -9.83
C GLY A 229 -13.97 22.25 -9.30
N ARG A 230 -15.13 21.60 -9.44
CA ARG A 230 -16.45 22.13 -9.05
C ARG A 230 -16.60 22.36 -7.53
N ASN A 231 -15.74 21.76 -6.70
CA ASN A 231 -15.81 21.96 -5.25
C ASN A 231 -15.23 23.31 -4.81
N LEU A 232 -14.27 23.86 -5.57
CA LEU A 232 -13.62 25.13 -5.27
C LEU A 232 -14.62 26.27 -5.04
N ARG A 233 -15.65 26.37 -5.89
CA ARG A 233 -16.68 27.41 -5.77
C ARG A 233 -17.48 27.26 -4.48
N ARG A 234 -17.94 26.04 -4.16
CA ARG A 234 -18.70 25.77 -2.93
C ARG A 234 -17.91 26.07 -1.67
N ILE A 235 -16.63 25.69 -1.65
CA ILE A 235 -15.72 26.01 -0.55
C ILE A 235 -15.59 27.53 -0.40
N ARG A 236 -15.31 28.26 -1.49
CA ARG A 236 -15.18 29.74 -1.44
C ARG A 236 -16.45 30.43 -0.96
N ASP A 237 -17.60 29.97 -1.42
CA ASP A 237 -18.90 30.48 -0.98
C ASP A 237 -19.11 30.22 0.52
N LEU A 238 -18.74 29.04 1.00
CA LEU A 238 -18.80 28.68 2.42
C LEU A 238 -17.81 29.51 3.27
N GLU A 239 -16.56 29.67 2.82
CA GLU A 239 -15.55 30.53 3.47
C GLU A 239 -16.05 31.98 3.59
N LYS A 240 -16.68 32.50 2.53
CA LYS A 240 -17.29 33.84 2.53
C LYS A 240 -18.43 33.96 3.55
N GLN A 241 -19.28 32.94 3.64
CA GLN A 241 -20.40 32.91 4.59
C GLN A 241 -19.91 32.82 6.05
N LEU A 242 -18.86 32.04 6.30
CA LEU A 242 -18.28 31.84 7.62
C LEU A 242 -17.34 32.97 8.06
N GLY A 243 -16.90 33.84 7.15
CA GLY A 243 -15.91 34.88 7.43
C GLY A 243 -14.51 34.35 7.77
N ARG A 244 -14.21 33.07 7.47
CA ARG A 244 -12.90 32.43 7.75
C ARG A 244 -12.51 31.47 6.65
N ARG A 245 -11.19 31.23 6.51
CA ARG A 245 -10.65 30.22 5.58
C ARG A 245 -10.70 28.83 6.21
N LEU A 246 -11.00 27.82 5.41
CA LEU A 246 -10.96 26.42 5.82
C LEU A 246 -9.55 25.85 5.65
N SER A 247 -9.22 24.83 6.45
CA SER A 247 -8.00 24.06 6.28
C SER A 247 -8.02 23.34 4.93
N LYS A 248 -6.88 23.30 4.24
CA LYS A 248 -6.77 22.74 2.88
C LYS A 248 -5.80 21.57 2.90
N GLN A 249 -6.25 20.41 2.39
CA GLN A 249 -5.37 19.26 2.22
C GLN A 249 -4.52 19.39 0.94
N HIS A 250 -5.14 19.85 -0.15
CA HIS A 250 -4.45 20.18 -1.39
C HIS A 250 -5.21 21.27 -2.16
N ALA A 251 -4.46 22.13 -2.86
CA ALA A 251 -4.98 23.30 -3.56
C ALA A 251 -4.74 23.28 -5.09
N THR A 252 -4.06 22.26 -5.62
CA THR A 252 -3.68 22.14 -7.03
C THR A 252 -4.19 20.82 -7.63
N ALA A 253 -4.43 20.81 -8.94
CA ALA A 253 -4.84 19.62 -9.68
C ALA A 253 -3.67 18.66 -9.96
N ASP A 254 -2.43 19.15 -9.82
CA ASP A 254 -1.19 18.45 -10.17
C ASP A 254 -0.88 17.27 -9.24
N LEU A 255 -1.57 17.17 -8.10
CA LEU A 255 -1.47 16.06 -7.15
C LEU A 255 -2.37 14.86 -7.52
N LEU A 256 -3.12 14.94 -8.62
CA LEU A 256 -4.02 13.86 -9.05
C LEU A 256 -3.33 12.96 -10.09
N ILE A 257 -2.64 11.93 -9.59
CA ILE A 257 -2.12 10.85 -10.44
C ILE A 257 -3.31 10.12 -11.07
N PRO A 258 -3.36 9.92 -12.41
CA PRO A 258 -4.44 9.20 -13.05
C PRO A 258 -4.52 7.76 -12.52
N ALA A 259 -5.63 7.45 -11.86
CA ALA A 259 -5.95 6.16 -11.24
C ALA A 259 -7.29 5.64 -11.78
N CYS A 260 -7.58 4.36 -11.52
CA CYS A 260 -8.91 3.75 -11.76
C CYS A 260 -9.40 3.82 -13.22
N LEU A 261 -10.41 4.66 -13.52
CA LEU A 261 -10.99 4.79 -14.86
C LEU A 261 -10.08 5.50 -15.87
N ASP A 262 -9.13 6.28 -15.35
CA ASP A 262 -8.08 6.94 -16.13
C ASP A 262 -6.75 6.19 -16.00
N GLU A 263 -6.77 4.96 -15.47
CA GLU A 263 -5.56 4.15 -15.38
C GLU A 263 -5.04 3.83 -16.78
N ASP A 264 -3.73 3.99 -16.95
CA ASP A 264 -3.04 3.54 -18.15
C ASP A 264 -2.49 2.16 -17.86
N PHE A 265 -3.22 1.14 -18.32
CA PHE A 265 -2.87 -0.27 -18.16
C PHE A 265 -1.59 -0.68 -18.93
N SER A 266 -0.75 0.26 -19.36
CA SER A 266 0.54 0.04 -19.99
C SER A 266 1.71 0.69 -19.27
N SER A 267 1.48 1.45 -18.20
CA SER A 267 2.56 2.15 -17.49
C SER A 267 2.46 1.97 -15.97
N VAL A 268 3.56 2.32 -15.31
CA VAL A 268 3.67 2.44 -13.86
C VAL A 268 3.73 3.92 -13.53
N LYS A 269 3.05 4.34 -12.47
CA LYS A 269 2.98 5.72 -11.99
C LYS A 269 3.27 5.77 -10.49
N PRO A 270 3.57 6.94 -9.90
CA PRO A 270 3.82 7.03 -8.47
C PRO A 270 2.64 6.55 -7.61
N SER A 271 2.95 6.18 -6.37
CA SER A 271 1.91 5.86 -5.39
C SER A 271 1.06 7.08 -5.06
N ILE A 272 -0.20 6.82 -4.73
CA ILE A 272 -1.20 7.82 -4.36
C ILE A 272 -1.61 7.74 -2.88
N THR A 273 -1.09 6.76 -2.13
CA THR A 273 -1.47 6.48 -0.74
C THR A 273 -0.27 6.66 0.19
N ASP A 274 -0.43 7.41 1.28
CA ASP A 274 0.62 7.75 2.24
C ASP A 274 0.36 7.16 3.65
N SER A 275 -0.49 6.14 3.74
CA SER A 275 -0.91 5.55 5.01
C SER A 275 -0.80 4.03 4.96
N TYR A 276 -0.32 3.45 6.06
CA TYR A 276 -0.07 2.03 6.22
C TYR A 276 -0.68 1.57 7.56
N GLY A 277 -1.53 0.54 7.53
CA GLY A 277 -2.26 0.09 8.71
C GLY A 277 -3.50 -0.72 8.32
N THR A 278 -4.59 -0.54 9.05
CA THR A 278 -5.86 -1.18 8.71
C THR A 278 -6.97 -0.18 8.35
N GLU A 279 -7.88 -0.64 7.49
CA GLU A 279 -9.09 0.07 7.10
C GLU A 279 -10.31 -0.73 7.54
N ILE A 280 -11.31 0.00 8.04
CA ILE A 280 -12.64 -0.55 8.34
C ILE A 280 -13.63 0.13 7.40
N CYS A 281 -14.42 -0.67 6.66
CA CYS A 281 -15.47 -0.17 5.80
C CYS A 281 -16.65 -1.15 5.76
N ILE A 282 -17.71 -0.79 5.04
CA ILE A 282 -18.93 -1.62 4.93
C ILE A 282 -18.63 -2.98 4.29
N ASP A 283 -17.66 -3.04 3.37
CA ASP A 283 -17.24 -4.27 2.70
C ASP A 283 -16.44 -5.21 3.63
N GLY A 284 -15.93 -4.72 4.78
CA GLY A 284 -15.21 -5.51 5.77
C GLY A 284 -14.04 -4.79 6.43
N ALA A 285 -13.05 -5.56 6.87
CA ALA A 285 -11.79 -5.06 7.44
C ALA A 285 -10.60 -5.48 6.55
N PHE A 286 -9.66 -4.56 6.35
CA PHE A 286 -8.53 -4.77 5.43
C PHE A 286 -7.21 -4.27 6.03
N ILE A 287 -6.13 -5.00 5.78
CA ILE A 287 -4.76 -4.48 5.87
C ILE A 287 -4.47 -3.70 4.58
N VAL A 288 -4.00 -2.47 4.70
CA VAL A 288 -3.70 -1.60 3.55
C VAL A 288 -2.19 -1.45 3.40
N ILE A 289 -1.68 -1.90 2.25
CA ILE A 289 -0.27 -1.78 1.87
C ILE A 289 -0.17 -0.82 0.68
N PRO A 290 0.51 0.34 0.80
CA PRO A 290 0.72 1.25 -0.33
C PRO A 290 1.50 0.61 -1.48
N THR A 291 1.17 1.01 -2.70
CA THR A 291 1.81 0.50 -3.93
C THR A 291 1.98 1.60 -4.97
N PHE A 292 2.82 1.35 -5.98
CA PHE A 292 2.74 2.14 -7.21
C PHE A 292 1.37 2.00 -7.85
N THR A 293 0.93 3.07 -8.52
CA THR A 293 -0.29 3.05 -9.31
C THR A 293 0.01 2.34 -10.63
N SER A 294 -0.66 1.22 -10.89
CA SER A 294 -0.39 0.37 -12.07
C SER A 294 -1.60 -0.50 -12.43
N ALA A 295 -1.49 -1.30 -13.49
CA ALA A 295 -2.50 -2.29 -13.86
C ALA A 295 -2.75 -3.37 -12.77
N LEU A 296 -1.76 -3.67 -11.93
CA LEU A 296 -1.93 -4.54 -10.76
C LEU A 296 -2.76 -3.83 -9.70
N TYR A 297 -2.32 -2.62 -9.32
CA TYR A 297 -2.89 -1.84 -8.23
C TYR A 297 -3.27 -0.43 -8.70
N PRO A 298 -4.40 -0.30 -9.41
CA PRO A 298 -4.84 0.97 -10.00
C PRO A 298 -5.29 2.00 -8.95
N PHE A 299 -5.37 1.61 -7.67
CA PHE A 299 -5.63 2.48 -6.53
C PHE A 299 -4.35 2.90 -5.77
N GLY A 300 -3.18 2.46 -6.25
CA GLY A 300 -1.90 2.69 -5.56
C GLY A 300 -1.87 2.17 -4.11
N HIS A 301 -2.64 1.13 -3.82
CA HIS A 301 -2.52 0.29 -2.64
C HIS A 301 -3.13 -1.10 -2.91
N LYS A 302 -2.76 -2.07 -2.08
CA LYS A 302 -3.38 -3.38 -1.95
C LYS A 302 -4.19 -3.42 -0.65
N LYS A 303 -5.47 -3.81 -0.75
CA LYS A 303 -6.30 -4.17 0.41
C LYS A 303 -6.25 -5.69 0.58
N ILE A 304 -5.64 -6.16 1.67
CA ILE A 304 -5.58 -7.57 2.05
C ILE A 304 -6.73 -7.82 3.05
N PRO A 305 -7.71 -8.67 2.74
CA PRO A 305 -8.81 -8.93 3.66
C PRO A 305 -8.32 -9.49 4.99
N VAL A 306 -8.86 -8.98 6.10
CA VAL A 306 -8.66 -9.58 7.43
C VAL A 306 -9.63 -10.74 7.57
N THR A 307 -9.10 -11.94 7.81
CA THR A 307 -9.86 -13.19 7.96
C THR A 307 -9.44 -13.89 9.27
N PRO A 308 -10.13 -14.97 9.69
CA PRO A 308 -9.68 -15.76 10.84
C PRO A 308 -8.24 -16.28 10.73
N ASP A 309 -7.73 -16.43 9.50
CA ASP A 309 -6.37 -16.92 9.22
C ASP A 309 -5.31 -15.81 9.25
N THR A 310 -5.70 -14.54 9.38
CA THR A 310 -4.74 -13.43 9.50
C THR A 310 -3.95 -13.55 10.81
N THR A 311 -2.65 -13.79 10.73
CA THR A 311 -1.80 -14.05 11.91
C THR A 311 -1.07 -12.81 12.45
N PHE A 312 -1.06 -11.71 11.70
CA PHE A 312 -0.34 -10.49 12.08
C PHE A 312 -1.09 -9.24 11.62
N PHE A 313 -0.80 -8.11 12.27
CA PHE A 313 -1.31 -6.79 11.90
C PHE A 313 -0.18 -5.78 11.71
N PRO A 314 -0.21 -4.95 10.66
CA PRO A 314 0.78 -3.89 10.46
C PRO A 314 0.81 -2.93 11.65
N VAL A 315 2.01 -2.65 12.18
CA VAL A 315 2.18 -1.52 13.11
C VAL A 315 1.95 -0.24 12.31
N LYS A 316 0.78 0.38 12.53
CA LYS A 316 0.34 1.52 11.73
C LYS A 316 1.37 2.65 11.69
N LYS A 317 1.47 3.29 10.53
CA LYS A 317 2.20 4.55 10.33
C LYS A 317 1.36 5.44 9.42
N GLN A 318 1.29 6.72 9.75
CA GLN A 318 0.56 7.74 8.99
C GLN A 318 1.43 8.96 8.71
N GLY A 319 1.08 9.72 7.68
CA GLY A 319 1.71 11.00 7.35
C GLY A 319 3.22 10.88 7.09
N ARG A 320 4.00 11.85 7.58
CA ARG A 320 5.46 11.86 7.34
C ARG A 320 6.18 10.59 7.81
N PRO A 321 5.88 10.00 8.97
CA PRO A 321 6.41 8.69 9.35
C PRO A 321 6.11 7.55 8.36
N ALA A 322 4.96 7.56 7.69
CA ALA A 322 4.60 6.57 6.68
C ALA A 322 5.38 6.77 5.38
N LEU A 323 5.63 8.02 4.97
CA LEU A 323 6.47 8.32 3.79
C LEU A 323 7.89 7.76 3.94
N LEU A 324 8.40 7.72 5.18
CA LEU A 324 9.73 7.18 5.50
C LEU A 324 9.76 5.64 5.59
N VAL A 325 8.63 4.96 5.35
CA VAL A 325 8.60 3.49 5.32
C VAL A 325 9.27 3.02 4.03
N ASP A 326 10.33 2.26 4.19
CA ASP A 326 10.95 1.51 3.11
C ASP A 326 10.01 0.33 2.75
N TYR A 327 9.14 0.50 1.75
CA TYR A 327 8.13 -0.50 1.33
C TYR A 327 8.73 -1.83 0.84
N PHE A 328 10.03 -1.88 0.62
CA PHE A 328 10.79 -3.06 0.24
C PHE A 328 11.41 -3.78 1.45
N LYS A 329 11.24 -3.33 2.70
CA LYS A 329 11.72 -4.05 3.89
C LYS A 329 10.61 -4.89 4.53
N PRO A 330 10.95 -5.99 5.23
CA PRO A 330 9.96 -6.72 6.00
C PRO A 330 9.25 -5.82 7.00
N LEU A 331 7.95 -5.99 7.11
CA LEU A 331 7.09 -5.05 7.81
C LEU A 331 7.17 -5.24 9.33
N ALA A 332 7.10 -4.13 10.06
CA ALA A 332 6.81 -4.16 11.49
C ALA A 332 5.33 -4.51 11.69
N VAL A 333 5.07 -5.52 12.52
CA VAL A 333 3.76 -6.10 12.76
C VAL A 333 3.57 -6.47 14.24
N ALA A 334 2.32 -6.67 14.65
CA ALA A 334 1.93 -7.24 15.93
C ALA A 334 1.19 -8.57 15.73
N ASP A 335 1.39 -9.54 16.63
CA ASP A 335 0.73 -10.86 16.60
C ASP A 335 -0.38 -11.00 17.67
N ARG A 336 -0.93 -12.23 17.78
CA ARG A 336 -1.92 -12.62 18.80
C ARG A 336 -1.51 -12.36 20.25
N HIS A 337 -0.22 -12.23 20.55
CA HIS A 337 0.30 -11.91 21.88
C HIS A 337 0.50 -10.41 22.09
N HIS A 338 0.20 -9.59 21.06
CA HIS A 338 0.46 -8.16 20.99
C HIS A 338 1.95 -7.82 21.02
N ASP A 339 2.80 -8.80 20.69
CA ASP A 339 4.23 -8.59 20.58
C ASP A 339 4.54 -7.95 19.23
N GLU A 340 5.28 -6.83 19.25
CA GLU A 340 5.73 -6.16 18.03
C GLU A 340 7.04 -6.78 17.54
N TYR A 341 7.07 -7.18 16.26
CA TYR A 341 8.24 -7.75 15.61
C TYR A 341 8.28 -7.34 14.13
N HIS A 342 9.40 -7.64 13.45
CA HIS A 342 9.44 -7.52 11.99
C HIS A 342 9.24 -8.89 11.38
N LEU A 343 8.47 -8.96 10.30
CA LEU A 343 8.39 -10.17 9.49
C LEU A 343 9.78 -10.61 9.05
N ASN A 344 9.98 -11.91 8.85
CA ASN A 344 11.24 -12.45 8.30
C ASN A 344 11.27 -12.41 6.76
N SER A 345 10.12 -12.08 6.16
CA SER A 345 9.81 -12.23 4.74
C SER A 345 9.05 -11.00 4.24
N LEU A 346 9.05 -10.80 2.92
CA LEU A 346 8.25 -9.75 2.27
C LEU A 346 6.84 -10.26 1.97
N LEU A 347 5.86 -9.37 1.90
CA LEU A 347 4.56 -9.71 1.30
C LEU A 347 4.69 -9.73 -0.24
N ASP A 348 3.86 -10.51 -0.95
CA ASP A 348 3.79 -10.49 -2.43
C ASP A 348 3.79 -9.05 -2.98
N VAL A 349 2.91 -8.21 -2.42
CA VAL A 349 2.76 -6.80 -2.81
C VAL A 349 4.04 -5.97 -2.67
N GLN A 350 4.90 -6.30 -1.71
CA GLN A 350 6.19 -5.63 -1.56
C GLN A 350 7.18 -6.07 -2.64
N VAL A 351 7.16 -7.36 -3.01
CA VAL A 351 7.96 -7.88 -4.12
C VAL A 351 7.49 -7.29 -5.45
N GLU A 352 6.18 -7.16 -5.66
CA GLU A 352 5.61 -6.49 -6.82
C GLU A 352 6.04 -5.02 -6.90
N ASN A 353 6.04 -4.28 -5.79
CA ASN A 353 6.58 -2.93 -5.74
C ASN A 353 8.07 -2.88 -6.12
N ILE A 354 8.90 -3.80 -5.63
CA ILE A 354 10.33 -3.91 -6.01
C ILE A 354 10.47 -4.14 -7.52
N LEU A 355 9.62 -4.99 -8.11
CA LEU A 355 9.65 -5.31 -9.53
C LEU A 355 9.13 -4.15 -10.40
N LEU A 356 8.22 -3.32 -9.90
CA LEU A 356 7.69 -2.15 -10.62
C LEU A 356 8.53 -0.87 -10.43
N ASP A 357 9.38 -0.80 -9.41
CA ASP A 357 10.30 0.31 -9.20
C ASP A 357 11.46 0.29 -10.19
N ASN A 358 11.51 1.27 -11.09
CA ASN A 358 12.58 1.42 -12.08
C ASN A 358 13.70 2.38 -11.63
N GLY A 359 13.62 2.93 -10.41
CA GLY A 359 14.57 3.87 -9.83
C GLY A 359 14.47 5.30 -10.36
N ASP A 360 13.37 5.64 -11.05
CA ASP A 360 13.09 6.98 -11.51
C ASP A 360 12.47 7.81 -10.37
N TYR A 361 13.02 9.00 -10.16
CA TYR A 361 12.51 9.95 -9.18
C TYR A 361 11.10 10.41 -9.54
N ASP A 362 10.75 10.44 -10.83
CA ASP A 362 9.41 10.80 -11.29
C ASP A 362 8.36 9.74 -10.94
N LEU A 363 8.77 8.50 -10.66
CA LEU A 363 7.89 7.44 -10.16
C LEU A 363 7.86 7.36 -8.63
N THR A 364 8.80 7.99 -7.93
CA THR A 364 8.93 7.89 -6.48
C THR A 364 8.21 9.06 -5.82
N PRO A 365 7.14 8.84 -5.03
CA PRO A 365 6.44 9.93 -4.37
C PRO A 365 7.38 10.73 -3.45
N PRO A 366 7.19 12.06 -3.33
CA PRO A 366 8.02 12.90 -2.47
C PRO A 366 8.11 12.35 -1.05
N GLY A 367 9.34 12.09 -0.58
CA GLY A 367 9.63 11.59 0.76
C GLY A 367 9.66 10.07 0.89
N MET A 368 9.25 9.31 -0.14
CA MET A 368 9.49 7.87 -0.24
C MET A 368 10.88 7.60 -0.82
N ARG A 369 11.48 6.47 -0.42
CA ARG A 369 12.74 5.99 -0.96
C ARG A 369 12.46 4.98 -2.09
N SER A 370 13.14 5.11 -3.21
CA SER A 370 13.19 4.11 -4.28
C SER A 370 14.21 3.00 -3.99
N MET A 371 14.10 1.88 -4.68
CA MET A 371 15.10 0.81 -4.65
C MET A 371 16.47 1.29 -5.12
N LYS A 372 16.52 2.22 -6.07
CA LYS A 372 17.79 2.84 -6.48
C LYS A 372 18.43 3.59 -5.32
N GLU A 373 17.69 4.48 -4.66
CA GLU A 373 18.19 5.21 -3.50
C GLU A 373 18.57 4.26 -2.35
N TYR A 374 17.86 3.14 -2.19
CA TYR A 374 18.23 2.10 -1.23
C TYR A 374 19.60 1.51 -1.55
N PHE A 375 19.88 1.15 -2.81
CA PHE A 375 21.19 0.62 -3.18
C PHE A 375 22.31 1.68 -3.14
N GLU A 376 22.01 2.93 -3.43
CA GLU A 376 22.97 4.05 -3.35
C GLU A 376 23.47 4.29 -1.91
N VAL A 377 22.77 3.81 -0.87
CA VAL A 377 23.31 3.88 0.50
C VAL A 377 24.60 3.07 0.66
N PHE A 378 24.86 2.09 -0.21
CA PHE A 378 26.09 1.29 -0.17
C PHE A 378 27.26 1.94 -0.94
N ASP A 379 27.02 3.04 -1.65
CA ASP A 379 28.06 3.69 -2.44
C ASP A 379 29.12 4.36 -1.56
N GLU A 380 30.31 4.52 -2.12
CA GLU A 380 31.47 5.13 -1.44
C GLU A 380 31.16 6.54 -0.92
N LYS A 381 30.41 7.34 -1.67
CA LYS A 381 29.97 8.68 -1.23
C LYS A 381 29.11 8.61 0.03
N ALA A 382 28.13 7.70 0.06
CA ALA A 382 27.25 7.51 1.21
C ALA A 382 28.02 6.97 2.42
N ARG A 383 28.95 6.03 2.22
CA ARG A 383 29.84 5.50 3.27
C ARG A 383 30.71 6.60 3.87
N GLN A 384 31.36 7.43 3.05
CA GLN A 384 32.20 8.53 3.53
C GLN A 384 31.36 9.57 4.28
N GLN A 385 30.13 9.83 3.83
CA GLN A 385 29.21 10.71 4.55
C GLN A 385 28.82 10.13 5.91
N ARG A 386 28.54 8.82 6.01
CA ARG A 386 28.31 8.14 7.30
C ARG A 386 29.53 8.27 8.22
N LYS A 387 30.74 8.05 7.68
CA LYS A 387 32.00 8.20 8.43
C LYS A 387 32.15 9.61 8.99
N ARG A 388 31.94 10.65 8.18
CA ARG A 388 31.97 12.07 8.61
C ARG A 388 30.93 12.37 9.67
N ASN A 389 29.74 11.79 9.56
CA ASN A 389 28.63 12.01 10.49
C ASN A 389 28.73 11.19 11.79
N THR A 390 29.75 10.37 11.97
CA THR A 390 29.87 9.46 13.14
C THR A 390 29.73 10.18 14.48
N LEU A 391 30.40 11.30 14.67
CA LEU A 391 30.31 12.06 15.93
C LEU A 391 28.87 12.55 16.20
N THR A 392 28.16 12.99 15.16
CA THR A 392 26.77 13.43 15.27
C THR A 392 25.85 12.26 15.60
N VAL A 393 26.03 11.11 14.95
CA VAL A 393 25.24 9.90 15.22
C VAL A 393 25.47 9.41 16.65
N VAL A 394 26.72 9.30 17.10
CA VAL A 394 27.05 8.86 18.45
C VAL A 394 26.51 9.84 19.50
N LYS A 395 26.60 11.16 19.27
CA LYS A 395 25.99 12.17 20.16
C LYS A 395 24.47 11.99 20.26
N ARG A 396 23.78 11.72 19.15
CA ARG A 396 22.33 11.45 19.14
C ARG A 396 21.98 10.16 19.89
N LEU A 397 22.70 9.07 19.62
CA LEU A 397 22.53 7.79 20.33
C LEU A 397 22.77 7.94 21.83
N LYS A 398 23.78 8.73 22.22
CA LYS A 398 24.05 9.06 23.62
C LYS A 398 22.86 9.78 24.25
N LYS A 399 22.32 10.81 23.59
CA LYS A 399 21.16 11.57 24.07
C LYS A 399 19.92 10.67 24.20
N SER A 400 19.62 9.85 23.19
CA SER A 400 18.42 9.00 23.17
C SER A 400 18.48 7.85 24.17
N THR A 401 19.67 7.30 24.43
CA THR A 401 19.82 6.09 25.24
C THR A 401 20.21 6.38 26.68
N LEU A 402 21.04 7.40 26.92
CA LEU A 402 21.54 7.70 28.28
C LEU A 402 20.66 8.71 29.03
N GLY A 403 19.83 9.49 28.31
CA GLY A 403 19.00 10.54 28.90
C GLY A 403 19.80 11.45 29.85
N ILE A 404 19.23 11.71 31.03
CA ILE A 404 19.87 12.46 32.12
C ILE A 404 20.74 11.54 33.00
N ASN A 405 20.41 10.24 33.10
CA ASN A 405 20.93 9.35 34.14
C ASN A 405 22.27 8.66 33.80
N GLY A 406 22.85 8.92 32.63
CA GLY A 406 24.20 8.46 32.27
C GLY A 406 24.34 6.93 32.09
N TYR A 407 25.48 6.47 31.56
CA TYR A 407 25.65 5.06 31.16
C TYR A 407 25.64 4.05 32.31
N ARG A 408 26.09 4.46 33.51
CA ARG A 408 26.23 3.53 34.65
C ARG A 408 24.90 3.01 35.17
N THR A 409 23.84 3.82 35.04
CA THR A 409 22.48 3.52 35.54
C THR A 409 21.67 2.63 34.60
N LEU A 410 22.16 2.36 33.39
CA LEU A 410 21.51 1.44 32.45
C LEU A 410 21.61 -0.01 32.92
N SER A 411 20.56 -0.79 32.66
CA SER A 411 20.59 -2.26 32.80
C SER A 411 21.64 -2.90 31.89
N PRO A 412 22.10 -4.14 32.18
CA PRO A 412 23.03 -4.86 31.31
C PRO A 412 22.56 -4.95 29.85
N ASP A 413 21.27 -5.21 29.61
CA ASP A 413 20.71 -5.33 28.27
C ASP A 413 20.71 -4.01 27.51
N GLN A 414 20.34 -2.91 28.18
CA GLN A 414 20.42 -1.57 27.60
C GLN A 414 21.88 -1.17 27.29
N LYS A 415 22.83 -1.57 28.15
CA LYS A 415 24.26 -1.35 27.92
C LYS A 415 24.77 -2.12 26.70
N ALA A 416 24.33 -3.37 26.54
CA ALA A 416 24.67 -4.21 25.38
C ALA A 416 24.08 -3.63 24.10
N ALA A 417 22.78 -3.33 24.07
CA ALA A 417 22.10 -2.74 22.92
C ALA A 417 22.70 -1.38 22.51
N TYR A 418 23.11 -0.55 23.47
CA TYR A 418 23.80 0.71 23.18
C TYR A 418 25.16 0.50 22.49
N ARG A 419 25.97 -0.41 23.02
CA ARG A 419 27.29 -0.74 22.44
C ARG A 419 27.15 -1.35 21.05
N ASP A 420 26.18 -2.25 20.89
CA ASP A 420 25.88 -2.88 19.61
C ASP A 420 25.50 -1.83 18.55
N LYS A 421 24.60 -0.89 18.85
CA LYS A 421 24.24 0.20 17.91
C LYS A 421 25.42 1.06 17.49
N ILE A 422 26.33 1.40 18.42
CA ILE A 422 27.55 2.16 18.09
C ILE A 422 28.47 1.33 17.20
N THR A 423 28.69 0.07 17.57
CA THR A 423 29.57 -0.85 16.84
C THR A 423 29.05 -1.06 15.43
N ALA A 424 27.75 -1.34 15.28
CA ALA A 424 27.07 -1.49 14.00
C ALA A 424 27.24 -0.26 13.10
N HIS A 425 27.10 0.97 13.64
CA HIS A 425 27.36 2.20 12.88
C HIS A 425 28.82 2.30 12.43
N LEU A 426 29.78 2.10 13.35
CA LEU A 426 31.21 2.18 13.04
C LEU A 426 31.61 1.14 12.00
N ASP A 427 31.11 -0.08 12.12
CA ASP A 427 31.37 -1.15 11.17
C ASP A 427 30.78 -0.82 9.81
N PHE A 428 29.58 -0.24 9.75
CA PHE A 428 28.96 0.21 8.50
C PHE A 428 29.59 1.49 7.88
N THR A 429 30.75 1.90 8.38
CA THR A 429 31.65 2.84 7.71
C THR A 429 32.85 2.16 7.04
N ARG A 430 33.08 0.86 7.28
CA ARG A 430 34.18 0.08 6.68
C ARG A 430 33.80 -0.38 5.27
N VAL A 431 34.77 -0.41 4.36
CA VAL A 431 34.54 -0.78 2.95
C VAL A 431 34.00 -2.21 2.84
N SER A 432 34.63 -3.18 3.51
CA SER A 432 34.22 -4.59 3.49
C SER A 432 32.81 -4.80 4.04
N ALA A 433 32.49 -4.24 5.20
CA ALA A 433 31.18 -4.39 5.82
C ALA A 433 30.04 -3.77 4.96
N VAL A 434 30.32 -2.68 4.24
CA VAL A 434 29.35 -2.10 3.30
C VAL A 434 29.18 -2.98 2.06
N ALA A 435 30.26 -3.59 1.55
CA ALA A 435 30.19 -4.57 0.47
C ALA A 435 29.37 -5.80 0.88
N ASP A 436 29.62 -6.38 2.06
CA ASP A 436 28.89 -7.55 2.56
C ASP A 436 27.39 -7.26 2.74
N ALA A 437 27.05 -6.09 3.29
CA ALA A 437 25.65 -5.68 3.44
C ALA A 437 24.95 -5.48 2.08
N ARG A 438 25.66 -4.94 1.09
CA ARG A 438 25.17 -4.78 -0.29
C ARG A 438 24.90 -6.12 -0.96
N VAL A 439 25.84 -7.07 -0.82
CA VAL A 439 25.68 -8.45 -1.31
C VAL A 439 24.48 -9.12 -0.62
N SER A 440 24.37 -8.99 0.71
CA SER A 440 23.27 -9.56 1.50
C SER A 440 21.91 -8.98 1.08
N ALA A 441 21.84 -7.67 0.84
CA ALA A 441 20.62 -7.02 0.36
C ALA A 441 20.21 -7.53 -1.02
N ALA A 442 21.16 -7.59 -1.97
CA ALA A 442 20.89 -8.12 -3.31
C ALA A 442 20.42 -9.59 -3.25
N SER A 443 21.06 -10.41 -2.44
CA SER A 443 20.67 -11.82 -2.25
C SER A 443 19.26 -11.96 -1.68
N PHE A 444 18.94 -11.23 -0.60
CA PHE A 444 17.60 -11.25 0.00
C PHE A 444 16.52 -10.88 -1.02
N PHE A 445 16.70 -9.77 -1.75
CA PHE A 445 15.70 -9.33 -2.72
C PHE A 445 15.57 -10.28 -3.91
N LEU A 446 16.67 -10.80 -4.44
CA LEU A 446 16.64 -11.78 -5.52
C LEU A 446 15.98 -13.09 -5.06
N SER A 447 16.20 -13.52 -3.81
CA SER A 447 15.52 -14.67 -3.21
C SER A 447 14.02 -14.44 -3.11
N ALA A 448 13.59 -13.28 -2.61
CA ALA A 448 12.17 -12.94 -2.52
C ALA A 448 11.50 -12.88 -3.91
N ILE A 449 12.19 -12.30 -4.91
CA ILE A 449 11.70 -12.28 -6.30
C ILE A 449 11.57 -13.71 -6.85
N ARG A 450 12.59 -14.54 -6.66
CA ARG A 450 12.59 -15.93 -7.12
C ARG A 450 11.44 -16.73 -6.51
N ASP A 451 11.26 -16.63 -5.19
CA ASP A 451 10.18 -17.33 -4.47
C ASP A 451 8.80 -16.86 -4.93
N TYR A 452 8.61 -15.54 -5.11
CA TYR A 452 7.38 -14.96 -5.62
C TYR A 452 7.03 -15.47 -7.03
N LEU A 453 8.00 -15.45 -7.96
CA LEU A 453 7.80 -15.88 -9.35
C LEU A 453 7.47 -17.38 -9.45
N ALA A 454 7.85 -18.21 -8.48
CA ALA A 454 7.50 -19.62 -8.45
C ALA A 454 5.99 -19.86 -8.24
N THR A 455 5.27 -18.90 -7.67
CA THR A 455 3.83 -19.03 -7.32
C THR A 455 2.88 -18.07 -8.04
N ALA A 456 3.40 -16.99 -8.63
CA ALA A 456 2.60 -15.83 -9.05
C ALA A 456 2.30 -15.80 -10.57
N SER A 457 1.60 -16.80 -11.12
CA SER A 457 1.47 -16.99 -12.57
C SER A 457 0.87 -15.81 -13.36
N GLU A 458 -0.24 -15.23 -12.91
CA GLU A 458 -0.95 -14.18 -13.65
C GLU A 458 -0.30 -12.80 -13.47
N THR A 459 0.08 -12.46 -12.23
CA THR A 459 0.70 -11.18 -11.91
C THR A 459 2.11 -11.07 -12.48
N HIS A 460 2.84 -12.17 -12.58
CA HIS A 460 4.11 -12.26 -13.31
C HIS A 460 3.97 -11.76 -14.75
N ILE A 461 2.97 -12.23 -15.50
CA ILE A 461 2.73 -11.82 -16.90
C ILE A 461 2.46 -10.32 -17.00
N ILE A 462 1.72 -9.76 -16.02
CA ILE A 462 1.45 -8.32 -15.96
C ILE A 462 2.74 -7.54 -15.73
N ILE A 463 3.58 -7.97 -14.78
CA ILE A 463 4.87 -7.33 -14.48
C ILE A 463 5.81 -7.43 -15.68
N GLU A 464 5.90 -8.59 -16.32
CA GLU A 464 6.68 -8.81 -17.53
C GLU A 464 6.27 -7.81 -18.61
N PHE A 465 4.97 -7.65 -18.86
CA PHE A 465 4.45 -6.69 -19.83
C PHE A 465 4.83 -5.24 -19.47
N LEU A 466 4.59 -4.82 -18.23
CA LEU A 466 4.84 -3.45 -17.76
C LEU A 466 6.34 -3.09 -17.75
N THR A 467 7.22 -4.07 -17.62
CA THR A 467 8.68 -3.85 -17.54
C THR A 467 9.44 -4.20 -18.82
N ARG A 468 8.74 -4.68 -19.86
CA ARG A 468 9.35 -5.19 -21.11
C ARG A 468 10.29 -4.20 -21.81
N GLU A 469 9.88 -2.93 -21.91
CA GLU A 469 10.70 -1.89 -22.54
C GLU A 469 11.93 -1.54 -21.72
N GLU A 470 11.81 -1.55 -20.39
CA GLU A 470 12.96 -1.37 -19.50
C GLU A 470 13.93 -2.54 -19.65
N PHE A 471 13.42 -3.77 -19.63
CA PHE A 471 14.24 -4.97 -19.75
C PHE A 471 15.02 -4.98 -21.08
N SER A 472 14.36 -4.69 -22.19
CA SER A 472 15.01 -4.59 -23.51
C SER A 472 16.17 -3.59 -23.50
N ARG A 473 15.91 -2.36 -23.03
CA ARG A 473 16.95 -1.30 -22.95
C ARG A 473 18.12 -1.66 -22.05
N ARG A 474 17.89 -2.36 -20.94
CA ARG A 474 18.93 -2.75 -20.00
C ARG A 474 19.73 -3.94 -20.50
N ARG A 475 19.07 -4.92 -21.11
CA ARG A 475 19.72 -6.10 -21.69
C ARG A 475 20.78 -5.71 -22.72
N ASP A 476 20.46 -4.74 -23.59
CA ASP A 476 21.38 -4.30 -24.64
C ASP A 476 22.60 -3.54 -24.08
N ARG A 477 22.56 -3.12 -22.80
CA ARG A 477 23.65 -2.42 -22.10
C ARG A 477 24.35 -3.29 -21.05
N ALA A 478 23.82 -4.48 -20.76
CA ALA A 478 24.31 -5.31 -19.67
C ALA A 478 25.55 -6.09 -20.12
N THR A 479 26.61 -6.06 -19.30
CA THR A 479 27.68 -7.04 -19.39
C THR A 479 27.10 -8.40 -18.98
N ASN A 480 27.26 -9.43 -19.83
CA ASN A 480 26.69 -10.75 -19.56
C ASN A 480 27.28 -11.32 -18.25
N PRO A 481 26.48 -11.57 -17.20
CA PRO A 481 26.98 -12.05 -15.92
C PRO A 481 27.25 -13.57 -15.89
N GLU A 482 26.95 -14.30 -16.97
CA GLU A 482 26.97 -15.78 -17.03
C GLU A 482 28.33 -16.44 -16.70
N SER A 483 29.43 -15.70 -16.65
CA SER A 483 30.77 -16.21 -16.33
C SER A 483 31.39 -15.66 -15.05
N THR A 484 30.67 -14.86 -14.26
CA THR A 484 31.25 -14.08 -13.16
C THR A 484 30.54 -14.34 -11.82
N ASP A 485 31.30 -14.37 -10.73
CA ASP A 485 30.76 -14.45 -9.36
C ASP A 485 29.94 -13.18 -9.03
N LEU A 486 28.61 -13.35 -8.87
CA LEU A 486 27.71 -12.26 -8.54
C LEU A 486 28.08 -11.56 -7.23
N ALA A 487 28.64 -12.26 -6.25
CA ALA A 487 29.06 -11.63 -4.99
C ALA A 487 30.24 -10.67 -5.22
N ALA A 488 31.19 -11.05 -6.07
CA ALA A 488 32.29 -10.18 -6.48
C ALA A 488 31.78 -8.96 -7.25
N MET A 489 30.82 -9.13 -8.16
CA MET A 489 30.20 -8.04 -8.91
C MET A 489 29.46 -7.05 -7.99
N PHE A 490 28.65 -7.54 -7.06
CA PHE A 490 27.99 -6.71 -6.07
C PHE A 490 28.96 -6.08 -5.07
N SER A 491 30.17 -6.62 -4.92
CA SER A 491 31.21 -6.07 -4.04
C SER A 491 32.09 -5.02 -4.73
N ASP A 492 32.17 -4.99 -6.07
CA ASP A 492 32.98 -4.01 -6.79
C ASP A 492 32.42 -2.59 -6.58
N PRO A 493 33.19 -1.63 -6.04
CA PRO A 493 32.74 -0.25 -5.86
C PRO A 493 32.62 0.54 -7.18
N ARG A 494 33.18 0.04 -8.28
CA ARG A 494 33.10 0.66 -9.62
C ARG A 494 31.83 0.27 -10.35
N GLN A 495 31.19 -0.81 -9.94
CA GLN A 495 29.95 -1.29 -10.54
C GLN A 495 28.75 -0.71 -9.80
N SER A 496 27.75 -0.24 -10.54
CA SER A 496 26.48 0.17 -9.94
C SER A 496 25.69 -1.07 -9.52
N ALA A 497 25.57 -1.25 -8.20
CA ALA A 497 24.80 -2.33 -7.59
C ALA A 497 23.33 -2.30 -8.02
N TRP A 498 22.75 -1.09 -8.10
CA TRP A 498 21.39 -0.90 -8.58
C TRP A 498 21.21 -1.42 -10.00
N HIS A 499 22.08 -1.04 -10.94
CA HIS A 499 21.93 -1.46 -12.33
C HIS A 499 22.08 -2.98 -12.49
N LEU A 500 23.01 -3.60 -11.75
CA LEU A 500 23.18 -5.05 -11.72
C LEU A 500 21.95 -5.76 -11.13
N PHE A 501 21.51 -5.34 -9.94
CA PHE A 501 20.32 -5.88 -9.28
C PHE A 501 19.10 -5.78 -10.18
N ARG A 502 18.83 -4.59 -10.73
CA ARG A 502 17.65 -4.36 -11.56
C ARG A 502 17.68 -5.18 -12.85
N TYR A 503 18.86 -5.37 -13.45
CA TYR A 503 19.00 -6.27 -14.60
C TYR A 503 18.67 -7.73 -14.22
N LEU A 504 19.22 -8.23 -13.12
CA LEU A 504 18.96 -9.60 -12.65
C LEU A 504 17.49 -9.81 -12.29
N ALA A 505 16.87 -8.86 -11.57
CA ALA A 505 15.45 -8.90 -11.23
C ALA A 505 14.56 -9.02 -12.48
N LEU A 506 14.81 -8.19 -13.51
CA LEU A 506 14.08 -8.25 -14.76
C LEU A 506 14.40 -9.50 -15.58
N ALA A 507 15.64 -10.00 -15.51
CA ALA A 507 16.01 -11.26 -16.15
C ALA A 507 15.24 -12.45 -15.55
N LEU A 508 15.09 -12.51 -14.23
CA LEU A 508 14.26 -13.52 -13.55
C LEU A 508 12.80 -13.46 -14.02
N VAL A 509 12.23 -12.24 -14.08
CA VAL A 509 10.88 -12.03 -14.66
C VAL A 509 10.80 -12.53 -16.09
N ASN A 510 11.88 -12.52 -16.86
CA ASN A 510 11.90 -13.03 -18.23
C ASN A 510 12.40 -14.48 -18.34
N GLY A 511 12.43 -15.23 -17.23
CA GLY A 511 12.85 -16.64 -17.19
C GLY A 511 14.34 -16.87 -17.49
N ARG A 512 15.18 -15.87 -17.27
CA ARG A 512 16.63 -15.91 -17.51
C ARG A 512 17.43 -15.88 -16.22
N HIS A 513 18.66 -16.37 -16.27
CA HIS A 513 19.64 -16.34 -15.16
C HIS A 513 19.18 -17.05 -13.87
N MET A 514 18.17 -17.91 -13.92
CA MET A 514 17.63 -18.62 -12.75
C MET A 514 18.73 -19.39 -12.00
N ASN A 515 19.50 -20.22 -12.70
CA ASN A 515 20.56 -21.03 -12.09
C ASN A 515 21.66 -20.17 -11.44
N LEU A 516 22.08 -19.10 -12.13
CA LEU A 516 23.11 -18.18 -11.62
C LEU A 516 22.65 -17.50 -10.32
N VAL A 517 21.39 -17.09 -10.28
CA VAL A 517 20.79 -16.44 -9.11
C VAL A 517 20.56 -17.45 -7.97
N ASP A 518 20.08 -18.65 -8.27
CA ASP A 518 19.91 -19.73 -7.28
C ASP A 518 21.24 -20.11 -6.61
N GLU A 519 22.32 -20.20 -7.38
CA GLU A 519 23.69 -20.44 -6.87
C GLU A 519 24.15 -19.29 -5.96
N PHE A 520 23.92 -18.04 -6.38
CA PHE A 520 24.27 -16.86 -5.59
C PHE A 520 23.52 -16.81 -4.26
N ILE A 521 22.20 -16.97 -4.27
CA ILE A 521 21.36 -16.97 -3.06
C ILE A 521 21.77 -18.11 -2.12
N SER A 522 22.05 -19.30 -2.67
CA SER A 522 22.47 -20.46 -1.88
C SER A 522 23.83 -20.24 -1.18
N ARG A 523 24.76 -19.53 -1.82
CA ARG A 523 26.08 -19.19 -1.24
C ARG A 523 26.00 -18.03 -0.25
N TRP A 524 25.07 -17.11 -0.47
CA TRP A 524 24.89 -15.89 0.31
C TRP A 524 23.47 -15.77 0.90
N PRO A 525 23.02 -16.74 1.72
CA PRO A 525 21.72 -16.63 2.37
C PRO A 525 21.69 -15.35 3.22
N ALA A 526 20.58 -14.61 3.16
CA ALA A 526 20.47 -13.31 3.80
C ALA A 526 19.12 -13.17 4.51
N ALA A 527 19.11 -12.36 5.56
CA ALA A 527 17.91 -11.99 6.28
C ALA A 527 17.97 -10.55 6.74
N TYR A 528 16.80 -9.98 7.02
CA TYR A 528 16.69 -8.64 7.57
C TYR A 528 17.02 -8.66 9.08
N HIS A 529 17.87 -7.74 9.52
CA HIS A 529 18.24 -7.56 10.93
C HIS A 529 17.61 -6.27 11.48
N PRO A 530 16.47 -6.34 12.19
CA PRO A 530 15.71 -5.16 12.61
C PRO A 530 16.51 -4.21 13.49
N GLY A 531 17.38 -4.73 14.36
CA GLY A 531 18.19 -3.91 15.27
C GLY A 531 19.22 -3.02 14.55
N HIS A 532 19.62 -3.39 13.33
CA HIS A 532 20.62 -2.67 12.54
C HIS A 532 20.01 -2.03 11.28
N ASP A 533 18.70 -2.26 11.03
CA ASP A 533 17.95 -1.78 9.87
C ASP A 533 18.63 -2.11 8.52
N ARG A 534 19.18 -3.33 8.41
CA ARG A 534 19.94 -3.79 7.25
C ARG A 534 19.77 -5.29 6.99
N PHE A 535 20.06 -5.71 5.76
CA PHE A 535 20.21 -7.13 5.46
C PHE A 535 21.61 -7.60 5.84
N VAL A 536 21.67 -8.77 6.46
CA VAL A 536 22.90 -9.43 6.88
C VAL A 536 22.90 -10.86 6.38
N ARG A 537 24.08 -11.46 6.31
CA ARG A 537 24.21 -12.89 6.02
C ARG A 537 23.48 -13.69 7.11
N HIS A 538 22.60 -14.58 6.70
CA HIS A 538 21.94 -15.52 7.59
C HIS A 538 22.79 -16.78 7.66
N ASP A 539 23.55 -16.95 8.73
CA ASP A 539 24.24 -18.22 8.98
C ASP A 539 23.18 -19.30 9.19
N ARG A 540 23.25 -20.37 8.39
CA ARG A 540 22.24 -21.45 8.36
C ARG A 540 22.28 -22.34 9.59
#